data_AF-A0A9D6EWS7-F1
#
_entry.id   AF-A0A9D6EWS7-F1
#
_cell.length_a   1.000
_cell.length_b   1.000
_cell.length_c   1.000
_cell.angle_alpha   90.00
_cell.angle_beta   90.00
_cell.angle_gamma   90.00
#
_symmetry.space_group_name_H-M   'P 1'
#
loop_
_entity.id
_entity.type
_entity.pdbx_description
1 polymer ?
#
loop_
_entity_poly.entity_id
_entity_poly.type
_entity_poly.pdbx_seq_one_letter_code
_entity_poly.pdbx_strand_id
1 'polypeptide(L)'
;MLFGSLFLFAQQQATSWEHIEKLGVNALATIVFAAIGIVLAIVGFKLFDKVTPGKLDEEILQKQNMAAAILAGAFILGICIIVAAAVHG
;
A
#
# COMPACT_ATOMS: atom_id res chain seq x y z
N MET A 1 4.98 25.01 42.98
CA MET A 1 4.56 25.13 41.57
C MET A 1 5.74 25.01 40.59
N LEU A 2 6.90 25.65 40.86
CA LEU A 2 8.10 25.57 39.98
C LEU A 2 8.82 24.21 39.90
N PHE A 3 8.74 23.37 40.94
CA PHE A 3 9.43 22.06 40.93
C PHE A 3 8.74 21.02 40.03
N GLY A 4 7.40 21.09 39.90
CA GLY A 4 6.63 20.17 39.05
C GLY A 4 6.80 20.44 37.56
N SER A 5 6.95 21.70 37.15
CA SER A 5 7.22 22.06 35.76
C SER A 5 8.63 21.65 35.30
N LEU A 6 9.61 21.65 36.21
CA LEU A 6 10.98 21.17 35.92
C LEU A 6 11.04 19.65 35.74
N PHE A 7 10.23 18.89 36.50
CA PHE A 7 10.13 17.43 36.36
C PHE A 7 9.48 17.02 35.04
N LEU A 8 8.43 17.72 34.59
CA LEU A 8 7.84 17.54 33.25
C LEU A 8 8.84 17.85 32.13
N PHE A 9 9.67 18.89 32.30
CA PHE A 9 10.77 19.20 31.36
C PHE A 9 11.87 18.12 31.35
N ALA A 10 12.20 17.53 32.50
CA ALA A 10 13.16 16.44 32.59
C ALA A 10 12.65 15.13 31.94
N GLN A 11 11.35 14.87 32.02
CA GLN A 11 10.72 13.75 31.30
C GLN A 11 10.66 13.99 29.78
N GLN A 12 10.52 15.25 29.33
CA GLN A 12 10.60 15.63 27.90
C GLN A 12 11.99 15.35 27.31
N GLN A 13 13.06 15.53 28.09
CA GLN A 13 14.44 15.26 27.67
C GLN A 13 14.74 13.74 27.56
N ALA A 14 14.01 12.89 28.28
CA ALA A 14 14.23 11.44 28.26
C ALA A 14 13.66 10.78 27.00
N THR A 15 12.61 11.36 26.39
CA THR A 15 11.98 10.80 25.20
C THR A 15 12.68 11.21 23.90
N SER A 16 13.45 12.31 23.88
CA SER A 16 14.16 12.76 22.66
C SER A 16 15.17 11.74 22.13
N TRP A 17 15.82 10.98 23.01
CA TRP A 17 16.82 9.97 22.67
C TRP A 17 16.19 8.65 22.16
N GLU A 18 14.94 8.34 22.52
CA GLU A 18 14.21 7.19 21.98
C GLU A 18 13.71 7.39 20.54
N HIS A 19 13.45 8.63 20.12
CA HIS A 19 12.94 8.90 18.77
C HIS A 19 13.99 8.56 17.70
N ILE A 20 15.28 8.72 18.00
CA ILE A 20 16.38 8.41 17.09
C ILE A 20 16.48 6.90 16.83
N GLU A 21 16.23 6.06 17.83
CA GLU A 21 16.21 4.60 17.66
C GLU A 21 14.95 4.13 16.89
N LYS A 22 13.81 4.80 17.10
CA LYS A 22 12.54 4.49 16.41
C LYS A 22 12.59 4.82 14.91
N LEU A 23 13.42 5.77 14.47
CA LEU A 23 13.58 6.08 13.04
C LEU A 23 14.10 4.87 12.23
N GLY A 24 15.07 4.12 12.79
CA GLY A 24 15.63 2.94 12.12
C GLY A 24 14.63 1.79 12.01
N VAL A 25 13.88 1.54 13.09
CA VAL A 25 12.87 0.48 13.14
C VAL A 25 11.67 0.79 12.24
N ASN A 26 11.24 2.05 12.19
CA ASN A 26 10.13 2.48 11.33
C ASN A 26 10.49 2.39 9.85
N ALA A 27 11.71 2.79 9.46
CA ALA A 27 12.17 2.64 8.08
C ALA A 27 12.16 1.17 7.62
N LEU A 28 12.57 0.24 8.49
CA LEU A 28 12.49 -1.19 8.20
C LEU A 28 11.04 -1.65 8.04
N ALA A 29 10.14 -1.19 8.91
CA ALA A 29 8.72 -1.50 8.83
C ALA A 29 8.08 -0.98 7.54
N THR A 30 8.42 0.24 7.10
CA THR A 30 7.94 0.81 5.82
C THR A 30 8.41 -0.01 4.62
N ILE A 31 9.66 -0.48 4.62
CA ILE A 31 10.19 -1.32 3.55
C ILE A 31 9.47 -2.68 3.52
N VAL A 32 9.21 -3.28 4.67
CA VAL A 32 8.47 -4.55 4.76
C VAL A 32 7.04 -4.37 4.25
N PHE A 33 6.35 -3.29 4.62
CA PHE A 33 5.01 -3.00 4.11
C PHE A 33 5.01 -2.72 2.60
N ALA A 34 5.98 -1.97 2.10
CA ALA A 34 6.15 -1.73 0.66
C ALA A 34 6.37 -3.05 -0.10
N ALA A 35 7.20 -3.94 0.43
CA ALA A 35 7.44 -5.26 -0.16
C ALA A 35 6.16 -6.12 -0.19
N ILE A 36 5.37 -6.12 0.88
CA ILE A 36 4.07 -6.81 0.93
C ILE A 36 3.10 -6.24 -0.11
N GLY A 37 3.04 -4.91 -0.24
CA GLY A 37 2.22 -4.24 -1.27
C GLY A 37 2.61 -4.66 -2.69
N ILE A 38 3.91 -4.74 -2.98
CA ILE A 38 4.42 -5.21 -4.28
C ILE A 38 4.02 -6.67 -4.53
N VAL A 39 4.16 -7.55 -3.53
CA VAL A 39 3.77 -8.97 -3.66
C VAL A 39 2.28 -9.10 -3.94
N LEU A 40 1.43 -8.34 -3.24
CA LEU A 40 -0.01 -8.33 -3.48
C LEU A 40 -0.36 -7.84 -4.88
N ALA A 41 0.32 -6.80 -5.38
CA ALA A 41 0.13 -6.32 -6.75
C ALA A 41 0.49 -7.39 -7.79
N ILE A 42 1.60 -8.11 -7.61
CA ILE A 42 2.02 -9.20 -8.50
C ILE A 42 0.98 -10.34 -8.50
N VAL A 43 0.49 -10.73 -7.32
CA VAL A 43 -0.55 -11.77 -7.20
C VAL A 43 -1.84 -11.32 -7.87
N GLY A 44 -2.24 -10.05 -7.70
CA GLY A 44 -3.37 -9.46 -8.40
C GLY A 44 -3.22 -9.56 -9.92
N PHE A 45 -2.11 -9.08 -10.48
CA PHE A 45 -1.84 -9.19 -11.93
C PHE A 45 -1.86 -10.63 -12.42
N LYS A 46 -1.26 -11.57 -11.70
CA LYS A 46 -1.25 -12.98 -12.09
C LYS A 46 -2.66 -13.59 -12.05
N LEU A 47 -3.49 -13.20 -11.10
CA LEU A 47 -4.89 -13.63 -11.02
C LEU A 47 -5.70 -13.02 -12.17
N PHE A 48 -5.44 -11.76 -12.54
CA PHE A 48 -6.03 -11.12 -13.71
C PHE A 48 -5.70 -11.86 -14.99
N ASP A 49 -4.42 -12.12 -15.26
CA ASP A 49 -4.00 -12.85 -16.46
C ASP A 49 -4.66 -14.22 -16.54
N LYS A 50 -4.93 -14.87 -15.40
CA LYS A 50 -5.63 -16.15 -15.31
C LYS A 50 -7.16 -16.07 -15.42
N VAL A 51 -7.76 -14.92 -15.10
CA VAL A 51 -9.18 -14.65 -15.37
C VAL A 51 -9.40 -14.16 -16.81
N THR A 52 -8.35 -13.59 -17.41
CA THR A 52 -8.30 -13.00 -18.76
C THR A 52 -7.59 -13.87 -19.83
N PRO A 53 -7.37 -15.20 -19.72
CA PRO A 53 -6.63 -16.00 -20.71
C PRO A 53 -7.53 -16.40 -21.88
N GLY A 54 -8.53 -15.58 -22.21
CA GLY A 54 -9.36 -15.65 -23.40
C GLY A 54 -9.36 -14.27 -24.03
N LYS A 55 -8.45 -14.07 -25.01
CA LYS A 55 -8.36 -12.98 -25.98
C LYS A 55 -9.31 -11.78 -25.73
N LEU A 56 -9.02 -10.99 -24.70
CA LEU A 56 -9.80 -9.79 -24.37
C LEU A 56 -9.72 -8.77 -25.50
N ASP A 57 -8.57 -8.73 -26.17
CA ASP A 57 -8.32 -7.98 -27.40
C ASP A 57 -9.30 -8.37 -28.51
N GLU A 58 -9.49 -9.67 -28.76
CA GLU A 58 -10.40 -10.15 -29.81
C GLU A 58 -11.87 -9.94 -29.40
N GLU A 59 -12.24 -10.12 -28.13
CA GLU A 59 -13.62 -9.94 -27.65
C GLU A 59 -14.03 -8.45 -27.54
N ILE A 60 -13.10 -7.56 -27.18
CA ILE A 60 -13.35 -6.11 -27.10
C ILE A 60 -13.30 -5.49 -28.51
N LEU A 61 -12.32 -5.83 -29.36
CA LEU A 61 -12.17 -5.24 -30.70
C LEU A 61 -13.09 -5.87 -31.74
N GLN A 62 -13.29 -7.21 -31.75
CA GLN A 62 -14.14 -7.86 -32.77
C GLN A 62 -15.59 -8.04 -32.32
N LYS A 63 -15.85 -8.32 -31.04
CA LYS A 63 -17.22 -8.57 -30.53
C LYS A 63 -17.85 -7.39 -29.77
N GLN A 64 -17.12 -6.31 -29.52
CA GLN A 64 -17.56 -5.18 -28.70
C GLN A 64 -18.19 -5.60 -27.36
N ASN A 65 -17.60 -6.59 -26.69
CA ASN A 65 -18.15 -7.05 -25.43
C ASN A 65 -17.82 -6.07 -24.29
N MET A 66 -18.78 -5.19 -23.99
CA MET A 66 -18.69 -4.20 -22.90
C MET A 66 -18.39 -4.83 -21.53
N ALA A 67 -18.81 -6.08 -21.28
CA ALA A 67 -18.53 -6.75 -20.01
C ALA A 67 -17.02 -6.97 -19.80
N ALA A 68 -16.28 -7.28 -20.86
CA ALA A 68 -14.82 -7.46 -20.79
C ALA A 68 -14.10 -6.13 -20.55
N ALA A 69 -14.57 -5.04 -21.18
CA ALA A 69 -14.04 -3.70 -20.98
C ALA A 69 -14.27 -3.20 -19.53
N ILE A 70 -15.46 -3.42 -18.97
CA ILE A 70 -15.77 -3.06 -17.58
C ILE A 70 -14.94 -3.88 -16.60
N LEU A 71 -14.75 -5.18 -16.86
CA LEU A 71 -13.91 -6.04 -16.02
C LEU A 71 -12.46 -5.56 -16.00
N ALA A 72 -11.89 -5.21 -17.16
CA ALA A 72 -10.54 -4.66 -17.25
C ALA A 72 -10.41 -3.32 -16.49
N GLY A 73 -11.38 -2.42 -16.66
CA GLY A 73 -11.42 -1.14 -15.94
C GLY A 73 -11.53 -1.30 -14.43
N ALA A 74 -12.41 -2.19 -13.96
CA ALA A 74 -12.58 -2.50 -12.55
C ALA A 74 -11.31 -3.13 -11.94
N PHE A 75 -10.57 -3.91 -12.73
CA PHE A 75 -9.33 -4.52 -12.27
C PHE A 75 -8.21 -3.50 -12.07
N ILE A 76 -8.03 -2.59 -13.03
CA ILE A 76 -7.08 -1.49 -12.93
C ILE A 76 -7.40 -0.60 -11.71
N LEU A 77 -8.68 -0.27 -11.50
CA LEU A 77 -9.13 0.47 -10.32
C LEU A 77 -8.84 -0.29 -9.01
N GLY A 78 -9.07 -1.60 -8.98
CA GLY A 78 -8.75 -2.45 -7.82
C GLY A 78 -7.27 -2.41 -7.45
N ILE A 79 -6.38 -2.54 -8.44
CA ILE A 79 -4.93 -2.42 -8.21
C ILE A 79 -4.58 -1.03 -7.68
N CYS A 80 -5.10 0.03 -8.30
CA CYS A 80 -4.85 1.41 -7.86
C CYS A 80 -5.27 1.63 -6.40
N ILE A 81 -6.43 1.10 -5.98
CA ILE A 81 -6.91 1.21 -4.59
C ILE A 81 -6.03 0.42 -3.62
N ILE A 82 -5.59 -0.79 -3.98
CA ILE A 82 -4.69 -1.59 -3.14
C ILE A 82 -3.36 -0.88 -2.93
N VAL A 83 -2.78 -0.32 -4.01
CA VAL A 83 -1.54 0.45 -3.93
C VAL A 83 -1.73 1.71 -3.09
N ALA A 84 -2.84 2.44 -3.27
CA ALA A 84 -3.14 3.62 -2.47
C ALA A 84 -3.30 3.29 -0.98
N ALA A 85 -4.01 2.20 -0.64
CA ALA A 85 -4.19 1.76 0.74
C ALA A 85 -2.88 1.28 1.37
N ALA A 86 -1.99 0.65 0.60
CA ALA A 86 -0.68 0.21 1.09
C ALA A 86 0.27 1.38 1.37
N VAL A 87 0.14 2.50 0.64
CA VAL A 87 0.97 3.70 0.81
C VAL A 87 0.39 4.68 1.83
N HIS A 88 -0.93 4.69 2.02
CA HIS A 88 -1.62 5.58 2.97
C HIS A 88 -1.80 4.95 4.37
N GLY A 89 -1.17 3.80 4.63
CA GLY A 89 -1.17 3.09 5.91
C GLY A 89 0.06 3.37 6.77
#